data_AF-A0A7W6S1L0-F1
#
_entry.id   AF-A0A7W6S1L0-F1
#
_cell.length_a   1.000
_cell.length_b   1.000
_cell.length_c   1.000
_cell.angle_alpha   90.00
_cell.angle_beta   90.00
_cell.angle_gamma   90.00
#
_symmetry.space_group_name_H-M   'P 1'
#
loop_
_entity.id
_entity.type
_entity.pdbx_description
1 polymer ?
#
loop_
_entity_poly.entity_id
_entity_poly.type
_entity_poly.pdbx_seq_one_letter_code
_entity_poly.pdbx_strand_id
1 'polypeptide(L)'
;MTKARVQFDLTPERLAELDHLMAVCGFETRKELFNTALSFFEAAVEEARKGNDIAAVNEEAQTYSRLVLPALARVTRSARRDVAAE
;
A
#
# COMPACT_ATOMS: atom_id res chain seq x y z
N MET A 1 -20.59 2.04 -15.94
CA MET A 1 -19.13 2.25 -15.80
C MET A 1 -18.39 1.40 -16.82
N THR A 2 -17.48 2.00 -17.57
CA THR A 2 -16.67 1.30 -18.58
C THR A 2 -15.61 0.46 -17.86
N LYS A 3 -15.50 -0.83 -18.19
CA LYS A 3 -14.46 -1.71 -17.62
C LYS A 3 -13.15 -1.46 -18.36
N ALA A 4 -12.07 -1.21 -17.62
CA ALA A 4 -10.71 -1.19 -18.14
C ALA A 4 -10.02 -2.53 -17.84
N ARG A 5 -9.17 -3.01 -18.77
CA ARG A 5 -8.35 -4.21 -18.58
C ARG A 5 -6.90 -3.79 -18.45
N VAL A 6 -6.24 -4.26 -17.40
CA VAL A 6 -4.80 -4.10 -17.17
C VAL A 6 -4.14 -5.47 -17.28
N GLN A 7 -3.00 -5.54 -17.97
CA GLN A 7 -2.17 -6.74 -18.07
C GLN A 7 -0.78 -6.41 -17.52
N PHE A 8 -0.24 -7.33 -16.72
CA PHE A 8 1.10 -7.23 -16.16
C PHE A 8 1.92 -8.41 -16.66
N ASP A 9 3.13 -8.12 -17.12
CA ASP A 9 4.13 -9.15 -17.36
C ASP A 9 4.85 -9.40 -16.03
N LEU A 10 4.62 -10.58 -15.46
CA LEU A 10 5.16 -11.00 -14.17
C LEU A 10 6.00 -12.26 -14.33
N THR A 11 7.07 -12.37 -13.55
CA THR A 11 7.82 -13.63 -13.49
C THR A 11 6.98 -14.71 -12.78
N PRO A 12 7.23 -16.01 -13.04
CA PRO A 12 6.54 -17.09 -12.36
C PRO A 12 6.62 -17.00 -10.83
N GLU A 13 7.74 -16.53 -10.29
CA GLU A 13 7.97 -16.37 -8.85
C GLU A 13 7.03 -15.30 -8.26
N ARG A 14 6.90 -14.16 -8.94
CA ARG A 14 5.96 -13.10 -8.52
C ARG A 14 4.51 -13.55 -8.64
N LEU A 15 4.19 -14.38 -9.63
CA LEU A 15 2.85 -14.94 -9.74
C LEU A 15 2.55 -15.88 -8.56
N ALA A 16 3.51 -16.71 -8.16
CA ALA A 16 3.36 -17.60 -7.00
C ALA A 16 3.22 -16.83 -5.68
N GLU A 17 3.94 -15.72 -5.50
CA GLU A 17 3.76 -14.83 -4.34
C GLU A 17 2.35 -14.22 -4.29
N LEU A 18 1.80 -13.78 -5.42
CA LEU A 18 0.42 -13.28 -5.50
C LEU A 18 -0.58 -14.36 -5.13
N ASP A 19 -0.41 -15.58 -5.65
CA ASP A 19 -1.30 -16.71 -5.37
C ASP A 19 -1.23 -17.10 -3.88
N HIS A 20 -0.05 -17.02 -3.27
CA HIS A 20 0.10 -17.20 -1.83
C HIS A 20 -0.63 -16.13 -1.02
N LEU A 21 -0.49 -14.85 -1.37
CA LEU A 21 -1.21 -13.75 -0.70
C LEU A 21 -2.73 -13.88 -0.86
N MET A 22 -3.20 -14.32 -2.02
CA MET A 22 -4.62 -14.62 -2.22
C MET A 22 -5.10 -15.71 -1.27
N ALA A 23 -4.33 -16.80 -1.11
CA ALA A 23 -4.69 -17.88 -0.21
C ALA A 23 -4.70 -17.43 1.27
N VAL A 24 -3.70 -16.66 1.71
CA VAL A 24 -3.62 -16.13 3.08
C VAL A 24 -4.80 -15.21 3.40
N CYS A 25 -5.20 -14.37 2.44
CA CYS A 25 -6.29 -13.40 2.63
C CYS A 25 -7.68 -13.97 2.29
N GLY A 26 -7.77 -15.17 1.73
CA GLY A 26 -9.04 -15.78 1.30
C GLY A 26 -9.66 -15.13 0.06
N PHE A 27 -8.87 -14.60 -0.86
CA PHE A 27 -9.37 -13.98 -2.09
C PHE A 27 -9.62 -15.02 -3.19
N GLU A 28 -10.76 -14.91 -3.86
CA GLU A 28 -11.12 -15.80 -4.97
C GLU A 28 -10.51 -15.34 -6.29
N THR A 29 -10.25 -14.04 -6.43
CA THR A 29 -9.76 -13.45 -7.68
C THR A 29 -8.57 -12.51 -7.47
N ARG A 30 -7.65 -12.47 -8.45
CA ARG A 30 -6.53 -11.49 -8.47
C ARG A 30 -7.02 -10.05 -8.49
N LYS A 31 -8.25 -9.82 -8.97
CA LYS A 31 -8.90 -8.51 -8.93
C LYS A 31 -9.21 -8.08 -7.49
N GLU A 32 -9.67 -8.98 -6.62
CA GLU A 32 -9.89 -8.67 -5.20
C GLU A 32 -8.59 -8.31 -4.49
N LEU A 33 -7.52 -9.09 -4.74
CA LEU A 33 -6.20 -8.76 -4.23
C LEU A 33 -5.76 -7.36 -4.69
N PHE A 34 -5.85 -7.09 -5.99
CA PHE A 34 -5.48 -5.79 -6.56
C PHE A 34 -6.29 -4.64 -5.97
N ASN A 35 -7.61 -4.77 -5.91
CA ASN A 35 -8.49 -3.75 -5.37
C ASN A 35 -8.21 -3.47 -3.89
N THR A 36 -8.03 -4.53 -3.09
CA THR A 36 -7.72 -4.40 -1.66
C THR A 36 -6.36 -3.74 -1.45
N ALA A 37 -5.34 -4.17 -2.19
CA ALA A 37 -4.01 -3.57 -2.12
C ALA A 37 -4.02 -2.09 -2.53
N LEU A 38 -4.81 -1.73 -3.57
CA LEU A 38 -4.96 -0.35 -4.01
C LEU A 38 -5.62 0.51 -2.92
N SER A 39 -6.73 0.06 -2.35
CA SER A 39 -7.41 0.79 -1.27
C SER A 39 -6.53 0.96 -0.02
N PHE A 40 -5.77 -0.07 0.36
CA PHE A 40 -4.78 0.04 1.44
C PHE A 40 -3.72 1.09 1.12
N PHE A 41 -3.19 1.08 -0.09
CA PHE A 41 -2.15 2.03 -0.51
C PHE A 41 -2.69 3.47 -0.57
N GLU A 42 -3.92 3.69 -1.02
CA GLU A 42 -4.59 4.99 -1.01
C GLU A 42 -4.71 5.56 0.42
N ALA A 43 -5.17 4.74 1.38
CA ALA A 43 -5.24 5.14 2.78
C ALA A 43 -3.85 5.48 3.35
N ALA A 44 -2.84 4.67 3.04
CA ALA A 44 -1.47 4.90 3.47
C ALA A 44 -0.88 6.21 2.90
N VAL A 45 -1.18 6.53 1.63
CA VAL A 45 -0.79 7.79 1.00
C VAL A 45 -1.46 8.97 1.69
N GLU A 46 -2.74 8.89 2.01
CA GLU A 46 -3.47 9.97 2.66
C GLU A 46 -2.94 10.28 4.06
N GLU A 47 -2.62 9.26 4.86
CA GLU A 47 -1.95 9.44 6.14
C GLU A 47 -0.55 10.05 5.99
N ALA A 48 0.23 9.60 5.01
CA ALA A 48 1.54 10.18 4.72
C ALA A 48 1.46 11.65 4.27
N ARG A 49 0.37 12.06 3.57
CA ARG A 49 0.11 13.47 3.21
C ARG A 49 -0.19 14.33 4.42
N LYS A 50 -0.87 13.79 5.43
CA LYS A 50 -1.12 14.46 6.71
C LYS A 50 0.14 14.55 7.58
N GLY A 51 1.24 13.91 7.17
CA GLY A 51 2.50 13.88 7.91
C GLY A 51 2.60 12.73 8.91
N ASN A 52 1.65 11.79 8.89
CA ASN A 52 1.65 10.61 9.75
C ASN A 52 2.52 9.50 9.17
N ASP A 53 3.07 8.66 10.05
CA ASP A 53 3.77 7.44 9.68
C ASP A 53 2.83 6.24 9.70
N ILE A 54 3.01 5.33 8.74
CA ILE A 54 2.40 3.99 8.79
C ILE A 54 3.33 3.08 9.59
N ALA A 55 2.80 2.38 10.58
CA ALA A 55 3.57 1.49 11.43
C ALA A 55 2.77 0.27 11.89
N ALA A 56 3.47 -0.84 12.11
CA ALA A 56 2.96 -1.95 12.88
C ALA A 56 3.15 -1.63 14.37
N VAL A 57 2.05 -1.70 15.13
CA VAL A 57 2.02 -1.42 16.56
C VAL A 57 1.59 -2.69 17.29
N ASN A 58 2.38 -3.10 18.28
CA ASN A 58 1.99 -4.12 19.24
C ASN A 58 2.04 -3.51 20.63
N GLU A 59 0.87 -3.24 21.20
CA GLU A 59 0.72 -2.58 22.50
C GLU A 59 1.14 -3.49 23.66
N GLU A 60 0.93 -4.80 23.58
CA GLU A 60 1.33 -5.73 24.65
C GLU A 60 2.85 -5.80 24.79
N ALA A 61 3.55 -5.91 23.66
CA ALA A 61 5.00 -5.92 23.60
C ALA A 61 5.63 -4.51 23.61
N GLN A 62 4.81 -3.45 23.59
CA GLN A 62 5.24 -2.06 23.45
C GLN A 62 6.21 -1.84 22.27
N THR A 63 5.96 -2.51 21.14
CA THR A 63 6.80 -2.39 19.95
C THR A 63 6.14 -1.53 18.88
N TYR A 64 6.95 -0.68 18.27
CA TYR A 64 6.56 0.21 17.17
C TYR A 64 7.56 0.02 16.03
N SER A 65 7.09 -0.47 14.89
CA SER A 65 7.91 -0.69 13.70
C SER A 65 7.34 0.09 12.53
N ARG A 66 8.05 1.14 12.12
CA ARG A 66 7.64 1.99 11.00
C ARG A 66 7.77 1.24 9.68
N LEU A 67 6.70 1.24 8.89
CA LEU A 67 6.71 0.71 7.54
C LEU A 67 7.32 1.74 6.58
N VAL A 68 8.56 1.50 6.15
CA VAL A 68 9.27 2.40 5.24
C VAL A 68 9.02 1.99 3.79
N LEU A 69 8.12 2.72 3.11
CA LEU A 69 7.90 2.59 1.67
C LEU A 69 8.48 3.80 0.93
N PRO A 70 9.36 3.60 -0.08
CA PRO A 70 9.96 4.71 -0.82
C PRO A 70 8.93 5.66 -1.45
N ALA A 71 7.77 5.15 -1.86
CA ALA A 71 6.69 5.95 -2.43
C ALA A 71 6.11 6.94 -1.40
N LEU A 72 5.86 6.49 -0.16
CA LEU A 72 5.33 7.35 0.90
C LEU A 72 6.33 8.44 1.30
N ALA A 73 7.63 8.13 1.33
CA ALA A 73 8.68 9.12 1.59
C ALA A 73 8.75 10.24 0.52
N ARG A 74 8.23 10.01 -0.69
CA ARG A 74 8.09 11.06 -1.72
C ARG A 74 6.87 11.93 -1.43
N VAL A 75 5.75 11.31 -1.07
CA VAL A 75 4.50 11.99 -0.72
C VAL A 75 4.69 12.98 0.44
N THR A 76 5.32 12.54 1.53
CA THR A 76 5.60 13.41 2.68
C THR A 76 6.51 14.58 2.34
N ARG A 77 7.44 14.41 1.39
CA ARG A 77 8.31 15.50 0.92
C ARG A 77 7.56 16.54 0.09
N SER A 78 6.64 16.09 -0.77
CA SER A 78 5.79 17.00 -1.55
C SER A 78 4.83 17.77 -0.64
N ALA A 79 4.16 17.08 0.29
CA ALA A 79 3.22 17.72 1.22
C ALA A 79 3.89 18.83 2.06
N ARG A 80 5.14 18.63 2.49
CA ARG A 80 5.92 19.66 3.20
C ARG A 80 6.30 20.87 2.34
N ARG A 81 6.41 20.71 1.02
CA ARG A 81 6.66 21.81 0.10
C ARG A 81 5.40 22.64 -0.13
N ASP A 82 4.24 22.00 -0.20
CA ASP A 82 2.97 22.69 -0.41
C ASP A 82 2.63 23.60 0.78
N VAL A 83 2.85 23.13 2.02
CA VAL A 83 2.64 23.94 3.25
C VAL A 83 3.63 25.11 3.38
N ALA A 84 4.81 25.04 2.75
CA ALA A 84 5.80 26.12 2.80
C ALA A 84 5.63 27.17 1.70
N ALA A 85 4.69 26.95 0.77
CA ALA A 85 4.39 27.84 -0.36
C ALA A 85 3.07 28.63 -0.19
N GLU A 86 2.29 28.33 0.85
CA GLU A 86 1.15 29.12 1.35
C GLU A 86 1.57 30.05 2.49
#